data_AF-A0A958JDD1-F1
#
_entry.id   AF-A0A958JDD1-F1
#
_cell.length_a   1.000
_cell.length_b   1.000
_cell.length_c   1.000
_cell.angle_alpha   90.00
_cell.angle_beta   90.00
_cell.angle_gamma   90.00
#
_symmetry.space_group_name_H-M   'P 1'
#
loop_
_entity.id
_entity.type
_entity.pdbx_description
1 polymer ?
#
loop_
_entity_poly.entity_id
_entity_poly.type
_entity_poly.pdbx_seq_one_letter_code
_entity_poly.pdbx_strand_id
1 'polypeptide(L)'
;MVPENTFVVSVRVSLLCFILLAAPGCQLLGGSGSPDSGSATPPPRFSDLVPSPGDITQQQVRISKEKFSAAVTEAAGLPEVRVVPVFRRTAERQFSGVPEYRIFQVHPSSPFALMGVHDGDILLALHDFILLDPEVVPFFPRALLVDRNTSLLIRREGKLINLQIELDAMAGGTSDTPA
;
A
#
# COMPACT_ATOMS: atom_id res chain seq x y z
N MET A 1 -31.92 -31.62 -1.49
CA MET A 1 -31.01 -32.50 -0.73
C MET A 1 -29.90 -32.92 -1.67
N VAL A 2 -28.75 -32.28 -1.58
CA VAL A 2 -27.56 -32.53 -2.42
C VAL A 2 -26.39 -32.73 -1.45
N PRO A 3 -25.63 -33.84 -1.53
CA PRO A 3 -24.63 -34.14 -0.52
C PRO A 3 -23.37 -33.26 -0.69
N GLU A 4 -22.86 -32.85 0.46
CA GLU A 4 -21.58 -32.17 0.67
C GLU A 4 -20.42 -33.10 0.30
N ASN A 5 -19.54 -32.64 -0.60
CA ASN A 5 -18.26 -33.31 -0.89
C ASN A 5 -17.14 -32.60 -0.14
N THR A 6 -16.75 -33.16 1.00
CA THR A 6 -15.64 -32.71 1.83
C THR A 6 -14.31 -33.21 1.23
N PHE A 7 -13.56 -32.33 0.59
CA PHE A 7 -12.18 -32.61 0.16
C PHE A 7 -11.21 -32.32 1.32
N VAL A 8 -10.67 -33.38 1.93
CA VAL A 8 -9.60 -33.28 2.93
C VAL A 8 -8.26 -33.41 2.18
N VAL A 9 -7.58 -32.28 1.97
CA VAL A 9 -6.21 -32.28 1.41
C VAL A 9 -5.21 -32.38 2.56
N SER A 10 -4.69 -33.58 2.78
CA SER A 10 -3.63 -33.87 3.75
C SER A 10 -2.26 -33.49 3.18
N VAL A 11 -1.80 -32.27 3.45
CA VAL A 11 -0.43 -31.83 3.08
C VAL A 11 0.57 -32.35 4.11
N ARG A 12 1.39 -33.33 3.72
CA ARG A 12 2.54 -33.79 4.51
C ARG A 12 3.68 -32.80 4.34
N VAL A 13 3.94 -31.98 5.36
CA VAL A 13 5.12 -31.11 5.42
C VAL A 13 6.34 -31.99 5.71
N SER A 14 7.14 -32.22 4.68
CA SER A 14 8.40 -32.96 4.79
C SER A 14 9.46 -32.06 5.41
N LEU A 15 9.81 -32.37 6.64
CA LEU A 15 10.86 -31.74 7.45
C LEU A 15 12.23 -31.97 6.80
N LEU A 16 12.69 -31.05 5.97
CA LEU A 16 14.02 -31.09 5.40
C LEU A 16 14.98 -30.36 6.35
N CYS A 17 15.70 -31.15 7.15
CA CYS A 17 16.85 -30.72 7.94
C CYS A 17 17.89 -30.02 7.06
N PHE A 18 17.98 -28.69 7.14
CA PHE A 18 19.16 -27.96 6.68
C PHE A 18 20.27 -28.14 7.71
N ILE A 19 21.24 -28.99 7.36
CA ILE A 19 22.49 -29.16 8.08
C ILE A 19 23.31 -27.88 7.92
N LEU A 20 23.42 -27.11 9.01
CA LEU A 20 24.35 -25.99 9.17
C LEU A 20 25.78 -26.54 9.24
N LEU A 21 26.49 -26.51 8.12
CA LEU A 21 27.95 -26.61 8.10
C LEU A 21 28.54 -25.28 8.54
N ALA A 22 29.01 -25.23 9.78
CA ALA A 22 29.87 -24.18 10.30
C ALA A 22 31.27 -24.33 9.69
N ALA A 23 31.67 -23.39 8.83
CA ALA A 23 33.06 -23.21 8.43
C ALA A 23 33.68 -22.10 9.29
N PRO A 24 34.73 -22.36 10.08
CA PRO A 24 35.50 -21.33 10.75
C PRO A 24 36.66 -20.89 9.84
N GLY A 25 36.70 -19.61 9.45
CA GLY A 25 37.92 -19.01 8.92
C GLY A 25 37.74 -18.00 7.80
N CYS A 26 38.04 -16.75 8.12
CA CYS A 26 38.80 -15.74 7.34
C CYS A 26 38.58 -14.38 8.03
N GLN A 27 39.44 -14.02 8.99
CA GLN A 27 40.55 -13.08 8.78
C GLN A 27 40.11 -11.65 8.44
N LEU A 28 40.02 -10.83 9.50
CA LEU A 28 40.78 -9.58 9.66
C LEU A 28 41.35 -8.97 8.37
N LEU A 29 40.60 -8.07 7.75
CA LEU A 29 41.15 -6.94 7.00
C LEU A 29 40.49 -5.67 7.53
N GLY A 30 41.25 -4.99 8.40
CA GLY A 30 40.94 -3.65 8.87
C GLY A 30 41.09 -2.67 7.72
N GLY A 31 39.97 -2.32 7.09
CA GLY A 31 39.80 -1.07 6.37
C GLY A 31 38.96 -0.15 7.23
N SER A 32 39.59 0.81 7.92
CA SER A 32 38.90 1.96 8.50
C SER A 32 38.46 2.89 7.36
N GLY A 33 37.54 2.42 6.53
CA GLY A 33 36.77 3.29 5.65
C GLY A 33 35.76 3.99 6.54
N SER A 34 35.97 5.27 6.81
CA SER A 34 34.89 6.14 7.28
C SER A 34 33.69 5.88 6.36
N PRO A 35 32.51 5.49 6.88
CA PRO A 35 31.34 5.41 6.04
C PRO A 35 31.13 6.83 5.53
N ASP A 36 31.41 7.06 4.25
CA ASP A 36 30.94 8.25 3.55
C ASP A 36 29.47 8.33 3.89
N SER A 37 29.13 9.32 4.71
CA SER A 37 27.76 9.68 5.03
C SER A 37 27.19 10.22 3.74
N GLY A 38 26.86 9.30 2.82
CA GLY A 38 26.14 9.58 1.61
C GLY A 38 24.90 10.33 2.05
N SER A 39 24.85 11.61 1.70
CA SER A 39 23.69 12.44 1.93
C SER A 39 22.54 11.79 1.17
N ALA A 40 21.75 10.97 1.87
CA ALA A 40 20.55 10.39 1.32
C ALA A 40 19.64 11.56 0.99
N THR A 41 19.49 11.84 -0.30
CA THR A 41 18.58 12.90 -0.75
C THR A 41 17.18 12.51 -0.27
N PRO A 42 16.46 13.39 0.41
CA PRO A 42 15.13 13.07 0.90
C PRO A 42 14.22 12.69 -0.28
N PRO A 43 13.27 11.75 -0.08
CA PRO A 43 12.33 11.39 -1.13
C PRO A 43 11.54 12.63 -1.58
N PRO A 44 11.30 12.79 -2.89
CA PRO A 44 10.65 13.98 -3.42
C PRO A 44 9.20 14.04 -2.95
N ARG A 45 8.75 15.25 -2.60
CA ARG A 45 7.37 15.49 -2.15
C ARG A 45 6.51 16.01 -3.29
N PHE A 46 5.24 15.68 -3.25
CA PHE A 46 4.27 16.13 -4.22
C PHE A 46 3.94 17.62 -4.03
N SER A 47 3.88 18.08 -2.79
CA SER A 47 3.73 19.50 -2.43
C SER A 47 4.81 20.41 -3.03
N ASP A 48 6.03 19.90 -3.24
CA ASP A 48 7.12 20.66 -3.89
C ASP A 48 6.87 20.86 -5.40
N LEU A 49 6.04 20.01 -6.02
CA LEU A 49 5.77 20.02 -7.47
C LEU A 49 4.43 20.66 -7.84
N VAL A 50 3.52 20.82 -6.87
CA VAL A 50 2.18 21.39 -7.10
C VAL A 50 2.02 22.72 -6.35
N PRO A 51 2.12 23.86 -7.05
CA PRO A 51 2.20 25.17 -6.43
C PRO A 51 0.87 25.69 -5.88
N SER A 52 -0.26 24.99 -6.08
CA SER A 52 -1.54 25.39 -5.49
C SER A 52 -2.34 24.19 -4.98
N PRO A 53 -2.49 24.02 -3.66
CA PRO A 53 -3.30 22.95 -3.07
C PRO A 53 -4.82 23.18 -3.25
N GLY A 54 -5.24 24.33 -3.79
CA GLY A 54 -6.65 24.70 -3.94
C GLY A 54 -7.46 23.76 -4.85
N ASP A 55 -6.81 23.04 -5.76
CA ASP A 55 -7.48 22.10 -6.68
C ASP A 55 -7.56 20.65 -6.12
N ILE A 56 -7.06 20.42 -4.90
CA ILE A 56 -7.03 19.08 -4.28
C ILE A 56 -8.26 18.93 -3.38
N THR A 57 -9.17 18.04 -3.78
CA THR A 57 -10.32 17.67 -2.97
C THR A 57 -9.86 16.83 -1.78
N GLN A 58 -10.11 17.28 -0.55
CA GLN A 58 -9.82 16.50 0.66
C GLN A 58 -10.99 15.58 0.96
N GLN A 59 -10.72 14.29 1.16
CA GLN A 59 -11.74 13.30 1.52
C GLN A 59 -11.27 12.48 2.72
N GLN A 60 -11.95 12.62 3.85
CA GLN A 60 -11.65 11.84 5.06
C GLN A 60 -12.30 10.46 4.98
N VAL A 61 -11.52 9.43 5.30
CA VAL A 61 -11.94 8.03 5.32
C VAL A 61 -11.61 7.46 6.69
N ARG A 62 -12.64 7.27 7.52
CA ARG A 62 -12.49 6.64 8.83
C ARG A 62 -12.87 5.18 8.75
N ILE A 63 -11.99 4.31 9.22
CA ILE A 63 -12.17 2.87 9.15
C ILE A 63 -11.91 2.28 10.54
N SER A 64 -12.78 1.37 11.00
CA SER A 64 -12.48 0.57 12.18
C SER A 64 -11.17 -0.20 11.98
N LYS A 65 -10.25 -0.12 12.95
CA LYS A 65 -9.00 -0.89 12.91
C LYS A 65 -9.26 -2.40 12.80
N GLU A 66 -10.30 -2.90 13.46
CA GLU A 66 -10.68 -4.32 13.43
C GLU A 66 -11.14 -4.73 12.02
N LYS A 67 -12.02 -3.93 11.42
CA LYS A 67 -12.51 -4.15 10.05
C LYS A 67 -11.36 -4.12 9.04
N PHE A 68 -10.46 -3.14 9.19
CA PHE A 68 -9.31 -3.00 8.30
C PHE A 68 -8.32 -4.15 8.47
N SER A 69 -8.02 -4.56 9.71
CA SER A 69 -7.16 -5.71 9.99
C SER A 69 -7.74 -7.00 9.42
N ALA A 70 -9.05 -7.22 9.55
CA ALA A 70 -9.72 -8.38 8.97
C ALA A 70 -9.56 -8.42 7.44
N ALA A 71 -9.77 -7.29 6.77
CA ALA A 71 -9.58 -7.17 5.33
C ALA A 71 -8.12 -7.45 4.91
N VAL A 72 -7.12 -6.97 5.66
CA VAL A 72 -5.70 -7.26 5.39
C VAL A 72 -5.38 -8.75 5.55
N THR A 73 -5.94 -9.40 6.57
CA THR A 73 -5.74 -10.85 6.79
C THR A 73 -6.41 -11.68 5.71
N GLU A 74 -7.64 -11.36 5.31
CA GLU A 74 -8.38 -12.04 4.24
C GLU A 74 -7.66 -11.90 2.89
N ALA A 75 -7.16 -10.69 2.60
CA ALA A 75 -6.48 -10.39 1.35
C ALA A 75 -5.13 -11.10 1.18
N ALA A 76 -4.54 -11.67 2.24
CA ALA A 76 -3.26 -12.39 2.15
C ALA A 76 -3.29 -13.61 1.20
N GLY A 77 -4.48 -14.09 0.81
CA GLY A 77 -4.68 -15.16 -0.17
C GLY A 77 -5.19 -14.70 -1.55
N LEU A 78 -5.41 -13.40 -1.75
CA LEU A 78 -6.00 -12.84 -2.97
C LEU A 78 -5.01 -11.86 -3.64
N PRO A 79 -5.08 -11.67 -4.98
CA PRO A 79 -4.38 -10.57 -5.61
C PRO A 79 -4.96 -9.25 -5.10
N GLU A 80 -4.25 -8.56 -4.21
CA GLU A 80 -4.79 -7.41 -3.46
C GLU A 80 -5.18 -6.24 -4.37
N VAL A 81 -4.32 -5.92 -5.35
CA VAL A 81 -4.52 -4.84 -6.32
C VAL A 81 -3.54 -4.99 -7.48
N ARG A 82 -3.96 -4.67 -8.71
CA ARG A 82 -3.06 -4.59 -9.86
C ARG A 82 -2.69 -3.13 -10.13
N VAL A 83 -1.40 -2.83 -10.08
CA VAL A 83 -0.86 -1.48 -10.30
C VAL A 83 -0.12 -1.45 -11.62
N VAL A 84 -0.49 -0.53 -12.51
CA VAL A 84 0.07 -0.44 -13.87
C VAL A 84 0.65 0.95 -14.10
N PRO A 85 1.94 1.10 -14.48
CA PRO A 85 2.50 2.40 -14.81
C PRO A 85 1.79 3.01 -16.03
N VAL A 86 1.46 4.30 -15.94
CA VAL A 86 0.80 5.06 -17.01
C VAL A 86 1.87 5.80 -17.82
N PHE A 87 2.16 5.30 -19.01
CA PHE A 87 3.08 5.96 -19.94
C PHE A 87 2.33 6.96 -20.81
N ARG A 88 2.32 8.23 -20.42
CA ARG A 88 1.85 9.35 -21.26
C ARG A 88 3.00 10.04 -21.96
N ARG A 89 2.74 10.55 -23.17
CA ARG A 89 3.63 11.51 -23.85
C ARG A 89 3.74 12.76 -22.96
N THR A 90 4.93 13.36 -22.90
CA THR A 90 5.26 14.43 -21.95
C THR A 90 4.28 15.61 -21.99
N ALA A 91 3.73 15.94 -23.16
CA ALA A 91 2.75 17.03 -23.33
C ALA A 91 1.37 16.77 -22.68
N GLU A 92 1.05 15.52 -22.33
CA GLU A 92 -0.23 15.12 -21.73
C GLU A 92 -0.12 14.82 -20.22
N ARG A 93 1.09 14.95 -19.66
CA ARG A 93 1.31 14.80 -18.22
C ARG A 93 0.95 16.12 -17.54
N GLN A 94 0.06 16.00 -16.55
CA GLN A 94 -0.32 17.14 -15.72
C GLN A 94 0.86 17.57 -14.82
N PHE A 95 1.69 16.61 -14.40
CA PHE A 95 2.89 16.84 -13.59
C PHE A 95 4.11 16.26 -14.29
N SER A 96 5.02 17.13 -14.71
CA SER A 96 6.28 16.70 -15.31
C SER A 96 7.10 15.94 -14.26
N GLY A 97 7.67 14.79 -14.64
CA GLY A 97 8.56 14.00 -13.77
C GLY A 97 7.88 13.14 -12.69
N VAL A 98 6.57 13.29 -12.44
CA VAL A 98 5.84 12.45 -11.48
C VAL A 98 5.42 11.14 -12.16
N PRO A 99 5.83 9.97 -11.64
CA PRO A 99 5.29 8.69 -12.08
C PRO A 99 3.80 8.59 -11.75
N GLU A 100 3.02 8.07 -12.70
CA GLU A 100 1.58 7.84 -12.53
C GLU A 100 1.32 6.34 -12.57
N TYR A 101 0.52 5.82 -11.64
CA TYR A 101 0.16 4.41 -11.61
C TYR A 101 -1.34 4.22 -11.59
N ARG A 102 -1.88 3.54 -12.59
CA ARG A 102 -3.30 3.21 -12.65
C ARG A 102 -3.58 1.95 -11.85
N ILE A 103 -4.59 2.03 -11.01
CA ILE A 103 -5.07 0.95 -10.16
C ILE A 103 -6.17 0.17 -10.89
N PHE A 104 -6.12 -1.15 -10.81
CA PHE A 104 -7.09 -2.08 -11.37
C PHE A 104 -7.36 -3.26 -10.43
N GLN A 105 -8.51 -3.92 -10.64
CA GLN A 105 -8.91 -5.14 -9.94
C GLN A 105 -8.99 -4.93 -8.42
N VAL A 106 -9.48 -3.78 -7.98
CA VAL A 106 -9.72 -3.50 -6.57
C VAL A 106 -10.88 -4.38 -6.09
N HIS A 107 -10.57 -5.42 -5.31
CA HIS A 107 -11.58 -6.30 -4.78
C HIS A 107 -12.48 -5.55 -3.76
N PRO A 108 -13.81 -5.74 -3.73
CA PRO A 108 -14.70 -5.01 -2.82
C PRO A 108 -14.42 -5.23 -1.32
N SER A 109 -13.90 -6.39 -0.93
CA SER A 109 -13.46 -6.66 0.45
C SER A 109 -12.01 -6.29 0.74
N SER A 110 -11.27 -5.77 -0.26
CA SER A 110 -9.86 -5.41 -0.08
C SER A 110 -9.68 -4.21 0.84
N PRO A 111 -8.52 -4.09 1.50
CA PRO A 111 -8.15 -2.88 2.22
C PRO A 111 -8.22 -1.62 1.34
N PHE A 112 -7.89 -1.73 0.04
CA PHE A 112 -7.96 -0.60 -0.91
C PHE A 112 -9.39 -0.09 -1.13
N ALA A 113 -10.36 -1.00 -1.29
CA ALA A 113 -11.76 -0.62 -1.37
C ALA A 113 -12.23 0.10 -0.08
N LEU A 114 -11.79 -0.39 1.09
CA LEU A 114 -12.11 0.27 2.37
C LEU A 114 -11.49 1.66 2.50
N MET A 115 -10.31 1.88 1.90
CA MET A 115 -9.66 3.20 1.82
C MET A 115 -10.35 4.14 0.80
N GLY A 116 -11.37 3.67 0.08
CA GLY A 116 -12.09 4.47 -0.92
C GLY A 116 -11.40 4.54 -2.28
N VAL A 117 -10.45 3.64 -2.56
CA VAL A 117 -9.79 3.49 -3.86
C VAL A 117 -10.68 2.68 -4.80
N HIS A 118 -10.76 3.10 -6.07
CA HIS A 118 -11.57 2.46 -7.10
C HIS A 118 -10.73 2.05 -8.32
N ASP A 119 -11.29 1.14 -9.11
CA ASP A 119 -10.75 0.79 -10.41
C ASP A 119 -10.65 2.02 -11.33
N GLY A 120 -9.49 2.20 -11.96
CA GLY A 120 -9.22 3.32 -12.87
C GLY A 120 -8.61 4.55 -12.19
N ASP A 121 -8.58 4.60 -10.86
CA ASP A 121 -7.87 5.64 -10.12
C ASP A 121 -6.38 5.66 -10.49
N ILE A 122 -5.79 6.85 -10.50
CA ILE A 122 -4.36 7.03 -10.73
C ILE A 122 -3.72 7.44 -9.41
N LEU A 123 -2.84 6.61 -8.87
CA LEU A 123 -2.05 6.89 -7.69
C LEU A 123 -0.85 7.78 -8.05
N LEU A 124 -0.64 8.83 -7.25
CA LEU A 124 0.41 9.83 -7.45
C LEU A 124 1.40 9.88 -6.28
N ALA A 125 0.87 9.94 -5.04
CA ALA A 125 1.69 10.09 -3.85
C ALA A 125 1.09 9.38 -2.63
N LEU A 126 1.99 9.05 -1.69
CA LEU A 126 1.72 8.43 -0.41
C LEU A 126 2.23 9.33 0.70
N HIS A 127 1.36 9.83 1.58
CA HIS A 127 1.77 10.73 2.66
C HIS A 127 2.60 11.92 2.16
N ASP A 128 2.18 12.50 1.02
CA ASP A 128 2.88 13.54 0.26
C ASP A 128 4.20 13.12 -0.44
N PHE A 129 4.68 11.89 -0.26
CA PHE A 129 5.85 11.38 -1.00
C PHE A 129 5.45 10.81 -2.36
N ILE A 130 6.17 11.21 -3.40
CA ILE A 130 5.94 10.68 -4.74
C ILE A 130 6.28 9.20 -4.77
N LEU A 131 5.36 8.41 -5.30
CA LEU A 131 5.59 6.99 -5.49
C LEU A 131 6.54 6.80 -6.68
N LEU A 132 7.72 6.20 -6.44
CA LEU A 132 8.71 5.92 -7.49
C LEU A 132 8.65 4.48 -7.97
N ASP A 133 8.18 3.58 -7.11
CA ASP A 133 8.11 2.15 -7.36
C ASP A 133 6.69 1.65 -7.09
N PRO A 134 5.98 1.08 -8.09
CA PRO A 134 4.64 0.53 -7.86
C PRO A 134 4.64 -0.74 -7.01
N GLU A 135 5.77 -1.44 -6.87
CA GLU A 135 5.86 -2.68 -6.10
C GLU A 135 5.62 -2.46 -4.61
N VAL A 136 5.77 -1.24 -4.10
CA VAL A 136 5.52 -0.93 -2.68
C VAL A 136 4.03 -0.79 -2.36
N VAL A 137 3.17 -0.58 -3.36
CA VAL A 137 1.74 -0.29 -3.16
C VAL A 137 1.02 -1.43 -2.42
N PRO A 138 1.16 -2.72 -2.79
CA PRO A 138 0.50 -3.81 -2.08
C PRO A 138 0.92 -3.93 -0.60
N PHE A 139 2.07 -3.40 -0.21
CA PHE A 139 2.51 -3.45 1.19
C PHE A 139 1.88 -2.36 2.06
N PHE A 140 1.28 -1.34 1.43
CA PHE A 140 0.76 -0.17 2.13
C PHE A 140 -0.31 -0.46 3.18
N PRO A 141 -1.33 -1.33 2.92
CA PRO A 141 -2.31 -1.67 3.94
C PRO A 141 -1.69 -2.22 5.22
N ARG A 142 -0.58 -2.95 5.12
CA ARG A 142 0.11 -3.51 6.29
C ARG A 142 0.84 -2.41 7.08
N ALA A 143 1.44 -1.45 6.38
CA ALA A 143 2.07 -0.29 7.02
C ALA A 143 1.04 0.57 7.78
N LEU A 144 -0.16 0.77 7.21
CA LEU A 144 -1.25 1.54 7.83
C LEU A 144 -1.76 0.90 9.14
N LEU A 145 -1.61 -0.41 9.34
CA LEU A 145 -1.92 -1.03 10.63
C LEU A 145 -0.98 -0.59 11.77
N VAL A 146 0.23 -0.13 11.42
CA VAL A 146 1.22 0.43 12.32
C VAL A 146 1.00 1.94 12.46
N ASP A 147 0.98 2.64 11.31
CA ASP A 147 0.78 4.08 11.21
C ASP A 147 -0.70 4.38 11.07
N ARG A 148 -1.40 4.62 12.18
CA ARG A 148 -2.87 4.76 12.28
C ARG A 148 -3.49 5.84 11.39
N ASN A 149 -2.67 6.72 10.82
CA ASN A 149 -3.07 7.78 9.92
C ASN A 149 -2.18 7.77 8.67
N THR A 150 -2.79 8.04 7.53
CA THR A 150 -2.04 8.17 6.28
C THR A 150 -2.85 8.95 5.25
N SER A 151 -2.22 9.28 4.12
CA SER A 151 -2.92 9.89 3.02
C SER A 151 -2.52 9.29 1.67
N LEU A 152 -3.50 9.14 0.80
CA LEU A 152 -3.31 8.75 -0.59
C LEU A 152 -3.71 9.91 -1.49
N LEU A 153 -2.77 10.41 -2.27
CA LEU A 153 -3.08 11.33 -3.34
C LEU A 153 -3.36 10.56 -4.62
N ILE A 154 -4.61 10.64 -5.06
CA ILE A 154 -5.08 10.00 -6.28
C ILE A 154 -5.61 11.04 -7.27
N ARG A 155 -5.71 10.64 -8.53
CA ARG A 155 -6.48 11.33 -9.55
C ARG A 155 -7.61 10.44 -10.04
N ARG A 156 -8.83 10.92 -9.89
CA ARG A 156 -10.07 10.27 -10.32
C ARG A 156 -10.78 11.17 -11.31
N GLU A 157 -11.02 10.67 -12.53
CA GLU A 157 -11.72 11.43 -13.58
C GLU A 157 -11.12 12.83 -13.85
N GLY A 158 -9.80 12.94 -13.74
CA GLY A 158 -9.08 14.21 -13.93
C GLY A 158 -9.01 15.13 -12.69
N LYS A 159 -9.70 14.80 -11.61
CA LYS A 159 -9.67 15.57 -10.35
C LYS A 159 -8.68 14.96 -9.36
N LEU A 160 -7.94 15.81 -8.64
CA LEU A 160 -7.05 15.39 -7.57
C LEU A 160 -7.85 15.22 -6.28
N ILE A 161 -7.68 14.07 -5.63
CA ILE A 161 -8.32 13.73 -4.37
C ILE A 161 -7.24 13.27 -3.41
N ASN A 162 -7.17 13.90 -2.23
CA ASN A 162 -6.36 13.45 -1.12
C ASN A 162 -7.25 12.68 -0.14
N LEU A 163 -7.17 11.35 -0.19
CA LEU A 163 -7.85 10.45 0.73
C LEU A 163 -7.08 10.45 2.04
N GLN A 164 -7.62 11.06 3.08
CA GLN A 164 -7.05 11.07 4.43
C GLN A 164 -7.62 9.88 5.21
N ILE A 165 -6.81 8.84 5.39
CA ILE A 165 -7.25 7.60 6.02
C ILE A 165 -6.87 7.60 7.49
N GLU A 166 -7.84 7.33 8.35
CA GLU A 166 -7.70 7.26 9.80
C GLU A 166 -8.28 5.93 10.31
N LEU A 167 -7.45 5.16 11.02
CA LEU A 167 -7.87 3.92 11.65
C LEU A 167 -8.34 4.18 13.09
N ASP A 168 -9.66 4.10 13.29
CA ASP A 168 -10.29 4.28 14.57
C ASP A 168 -10.16 3.02 15.42
N ALA A 169 -9.56 3.15 16.61
CA ALA A 169 -9.44 2.07 17.58
C ALA A 169 -10.75 1.75 18.33
N MET A 170 -11.77 2.60 18.20
CA MET A 170 -12.97 2.61 19.07
C MET A 170 -14.29 2.36 18.32
N ALA A 171 -14.26 2.05 17.01
CA ALA A 171 -15.47 1.87 16.21
C ALA A 171 -16.26 0.57 16.52
N GLY A 172 -15.87 -0.19 17.55
CA GLY A 172 -16.47 -1.45 17.96
C GLY A 172 -17.71 -1.36 18.86
N GLY A 173 -18.36 -0.20 19.00
CA GLY A 173 -19.49 -0.09 19.93
C GLY A 173 -20.41 1.08 19.68
N THR A 174 -21.37 0.91 18.77
CA THR A 174 -22.81 1.27 18.90
C THR A 174 -23.46 1.11 17.53
N SER A 175 -23.93 -0.10 17.26
CA SER A 175 -24.87 -0.35 16.17
C SER A 175 -26.21 0.30 16.52
N ASP A 176 -26.45 1.51 16.05
CA ASP A 176 -27.81 2.02 15.90
C ASP A 176 -28.52 1.15 14.85
N THR A 177 -29.32 0.20 15.33
CA THR A 177 -30.32 -0.50 14.54
C THR A 177 -31.53 0.40 14.44
N PRO A 178 -31.87 0.99 13.27
CA PRO A 178 -33.15 1.65 13.13
C PRO A 178 -34.26 0.59 13.18
N ALA A 179 -35.24 0.83 14.05
CA ALA A 179 -36.47 0.04 14.17
C ALA A 179 -37.39 0.22 12.96
#